data_AF-A0A3B9ZUB2-F1
#
_entry.id   AF-A0A3B9ZUB2-F1
#
_cell.length_a   1.000
_cell.length_b   1.000
_cell.length_c   1.000
_cell.angle_alpha   90.00
_cell.angle_beta   90.00
_cell.angle_gamma   90.00
#
_symmetry.space_group_name_H-M   'P 1'
#
loop_
_entity.id
_entity.type
_entity.pdbx_description
1 polymer ?
#
loop_
_entity_poly.entity_id
_entity_poly.type
_entity_poly.pdbx_seq_one_letter_code
_entity_poly.pdbx_strand_id
1 'polypeptide(L)'
;MIENEIALIARQLESLTVKNFDLEAWKSHTIIFLERIFGKESSKVRMIKELKYDYSSWSLRDAAGTGKDADPVIMKAREILEATKLELEHLGIPKQEDENLKIWSLLEEEMTGKQIREIKEVLQSADKEKMEKIANILYNLEKESMAVVLAKLLLP
;
A
#
# COMPACT_ATOMS: atom_id res chain seq x y z
N MET A 1 13.71 2.66 6.71
CA MET A 1 15.13 2.99 6.43
C MET A 1 15.50 2.03 5.35
N ILE A 2 15.54 2.47 4.08
CA ILE A 2 15.37 1.65 2.85
C ILE A 2 16.05 0.26 2.90
N GLU A 3 17.23 0.16 3.51
CA GLU A 3 18.00 -1.07 3.73
C GLU A 3 17.20 -2.19 4.43
N ASN A 4 16.39 -1.85 5.44
CA ASN A 4 15.57 -2.81 6.17
C ASN A 4 14.44 -3.37 5.29
N GLU A 5 13.79 -2.50 4.52
CA GLU A 5 12.71 -2.89 3.60
C GLU A 5 13.25 -3.76 2.45
N ILE A 6 14.41 -3.39 1.88
CA ILE A 6 15.12 -4.19 0.87
C ILE A 6 15.52 -5.56 1.45
N ALA A 7 16.02 -5.61 2.69
CA ALA A 7 16.40 -6.86 3.34
C ALA A 7 15.21 -7.80 3.53
N LEU A 8 14.01 -7.28 3.83
CA LEU A 8 12.80 -8.07 3.93
C LEU A 8 12.40 -8.70 2.59
N ILE A 9 12.49 -7.93 1.50
CA ILE A 9 12.21 -8.43 0.15
C ILE A 9 13.25 -9.48 -0.28
N ALA A 10 14.54 -9.25 0.01
CA ALA A 10 15.60 -10.20 -0.27
C ALA A 10 15.37 -11.55 0.43
N ARG A 11 14.94 -11.53 1.70
CA ARG A 11 14.56 -12.76 2.43
C ARG A 11 13.38 -13.49 1.79
N GLN A 12 12.41 -12.77 1.22
CA GLN A 12 11.32 -13.43 0.50
C GLN A 12 11.73 -14.01 -0.85
N LEU A 13 12.69 -13.39 -1.53
CA LEU A 13 13.29 -13.95 -2.74
C LEU A 13 14.04 -15.25 -2.45
N GLU A 14 14.76 -15.31 -1.33
CA GLU A 14 15.44 -16.53 -0.88
C GLU A 14 14.44 -17.64 -0.53
N SER A 15 13.34 -17.30 0.15
CA SER A 15 12.31 -18.26 0.56
C SER A 15 11.51 -18.85 -0.61
N LEU A 16 11.64 -18.35 -1.84
CA LEU A 16 11.09 -19.01 -3.03
C LEU A 16 11.80 -20.32 -3.37
N THR A 17 13.03 -20.53 -2.88
CA THR A 17 13.88 -21.68 -3.26
C THR A 17 13.86 -22.84 -2.26
N VAL A 18 13.13 -22.72 -1.14
CA VAL A 18 13.09 -23.79 -0.12
C VAL A 18 12.44 -25.07 -0.65
N LYS A 19 12.95 -26.21 -0.18
CA LYS A 19 12.52 -27.55 -0.63
C LYS A 19 11.02 -27.81 -0.42
N ASN A 20 10.42 -27.26 0.63
CA ASN A 20 8.99 -27.41 0.94
C ASN A 20 8.25 -26.07 0.82
N PHE A 21 8.46 -25.38 -0.30
CA PHE A 21 7.79 -24.13 -0.61
C PHE A 21 6.26 -24.29 -0.54
N ASP A 22 5.61 -23.41 0.23
CA ASP A 22 4.16 -23.29 0.34
C ASP A 22 3.78 -21.89 -0.16
N LEU A 23 3.06 -21.85 -1.29
CA LEU A 23 2.66 -20.62 -1.94
C LEU A 23 1.76 -19.75 -1.06
N GLU A 24 0.78 -20.34 -0.35
CA GLU A 24 -0.19 -19.56 0.41
C GLU A 24 0.42 -19.00 1.70
N ALA A 25 1.28 -19.79 2.36
CA ALA A 25 2.06 -19.31 3.50
C ALA A 25 3.01 -18.17 3.08
N TRP A 26 3.70 -18.35 1.95
CA TRP A 26 4.61 -17.33 1.39
C TRP A 26 3.87 -16.05 0.98
N LYS A 27 2.72 -16.18 0.30
CA LYS A 27 1.86 -15.04 -0.08
C LYS A 27 1.44 -14.25 1.14
N SER A 28 0.92 -14.93 2.17
CA SER A 28 0.46 -14.31 3.41
C SER A 28 1.57 -13.49 4.06
N HIS A 29 2.77 -14.08 4.19
CA HIS A 29 3.92 -13.39 4.75
C HIS A 29 4.37 -12.20 3.89
N THR A 30 4.39 -12.39 2.56
CA THR A 30 4.78 -11.37 1.59
C THR A 30 3.85 -10.16 1.59
N ILE A 31 2.54 -10.40 1.64
CA ILE A 31 1.51 -9.36 1.66
C ILE A 31 1.67 -8.47 2.90
N ILE A 32 1.92 -9.03 4.09
CA ILE A 32 1.99 -8.27 5.35
C ILE A 32 2.99 -7.10 5.26
N PHE A 33 4.21 -7.34 4.79
CA PHE A 33 5.20 -6.26 4.70
C PHE A 33 5.01 -5.40 3.45
N LEU A 34 4.53 -5.94 2.33
CA LEU A 34 4.23 -5.12 1.15
C LEU A 34 3.10 -4.12 1.44
N GLU A 35 2.06 -4.52 2.18
CA GLU A 35 1.01 -3.60 2.63
C GLU A 35 1.55 -2.52 3.57
N ARG A 36 2.54 -2.86 4.41
CA ARG A 36 3.20 -1.89 5.28
C ARG A 36 4.07 -0.89 4.51
N ILE A 37 4.78 -1.34 3.48
CA ILE A 37 5.70 -0.49 2.70
C ILE A 37 4.94 0.35 1.66
N PHE A 38 3.96 -0.24 0.99
CA PHE A 38 3.29 0.35 -0.19
C PHE A 38 1.81 0.65 0.00
N GLY A 39 1.20 0.24 1.12
CA GLY A 39 -0.25 0.34 1.34
C GLY A 39 -1.04 -0.86 0.79
N LYS A 40 -2.25 -1.05 1.32
CA LYS A 40 -3.12 -2.21 1.03
C LYS A 40 -3.56 -2.32 -0.43
N GLU A 41 -3.74 -1.16 -1.06
CA GLU A 41 -4.26 -1.05 -2.43
C GLU A 41 -3.16 -1.06 -3.51
N SER A 42 -1.89 -1.25 -3.11
CA SER A 42 -0.78 -1.30 -4.05
C SER A 42 -0.98 -2.41 -5.09
N SER A 43 -0.64 -2.11 -6.35
CA SER A 43 -0.66 -3.09 -7.45
C SER A 43 0.23 -4.31 -7.13
N LYS A 44 1.35 -4.11 -6.43
CA LYS A 44 2.27 -5.18 -6.01
C LYS A 44 1.58 -6.17 -5.08
N VAL A 45 0.82 -5.67 -4.11
CA VAL A 45 0.03 -6.49 -3.18
C VAL A 45 -1.02 -7.30 -3.95
N ARG A 46 -1.71 -6.68 -4.91
CA ARG A 46 -2.68 -7.37 -5.77
C ARG A 46 -2.03 -8.48 -6.60
N MET A 47 -0.89 -8.20 -7.24
CA MET A 47 -0.16 -9.19 -8.04
C MET A 47 0.24 -10.42 -7.21
N ILE A 48 0.69 -10.24 -5.96
CA ILE A 48 1.00 -11.36 -5.06
C ILE A 48 -0.27 -12.13 -4.65
N LYS A 49 -1.37 -11.43 -4.33
CA LYS A 49 -2.66 -12.06 -3.98
C LYS A 49 -3.18 -12.97 -5.10
N GLU A 50 -2.98 -12.55 -6.35
CA GLU A 50 -3.44 -13.26 -7.56
C GLU A 50 -2.56 -14.43 -7.99
N LEU A 51 -1.38 -14.63 -7.37
CA LEU A 51 -0.56 -15.81 -7.61
C LEU A 51 -1.34 -17.07 -7.23
N LYS A 52 -1.45 -18.00 -8.17
CA LYS A 52 -2.11 -19.29 -7.99
C LYS A 52 -1.54 -20.28 -8.98
N TYR A 53 -1.45 -21.54 -8.56
CA TYR A 53 -1.17 -22.64 -9.47
C TYR A 53 -2.35 -22.82 -10.42
N ASP A 54 -2.06 -22.89 -11.73
CA ASP A 54 -3.02 -23.39 -12.69
C ASP A 54 -2.96 -24.92 -12.68
N TYR A 55 -4.08 -25.56 -12.32
CA TYR A 55 -4.23 -27.01 -12.29
C TYR A 55 -4.98 -27.55 -13.51
N SER A 56 -5.03 -26.78 -14.61
CA SER A 56 -5.58 -27.26 -15.87
C SER A 56 -4.86 -28.52 -16.36
N SER A 57 -5.56 -29.40 -17.07
CA SER A 57 -4.98 -30.66 -17.56
C SER A 57 -3.78 -30.47 -18.51
N TRP A 58 -3.63 -29.27 -19.08
CA TRP A 58 -2.49 -28.86 -19.89
C TRP A 58 -1.27 -28.50 -19.03
N SER A 59 -1.46 -27.75 -17.94
CA SER A 59 -0.35 -27.35 -17.05
C SER A 59 0.25 -28.53 -16.29
N LEU A 60 -0.56 -29.52 -15.92
CA LEU A 60 -0.11 -30.73 -15.22
C LEU A 60 0.77 -31.63 -16.10
N ARG A 61 0.56 -31.62 -17.42
CA ARG A 61 1.38 -32.38 -18.37
C ARG A 61 2.76 -31.77 -18.53
N ASP A 62 2.85 -30.45 -18.57
CA ASP A 62 4.12 -29.73 -18.74
C ASP A 62 4.92 -29.67 -17.42
N ALA A 63 4.26 -29.66 -16.26
CA ALA A 63 4.90 -29.67 -14.95
C ALA A 63 5.56 -31.02 -14.56
N ALA A 64 5.22 -32.12 -15.25
CA ALA A 64 5.71 -33.46 -14.91
C ALA A 64 7.20 -33.70 -15.22
N GLY A 65 7.92 -32.72 -15.78
CA GLY A 65 9.34 -32.86 -16.15
C GLY A 65 10.23 -31.65 -15.82
N THR A 66 9.68 -30.58 -15.26
CA THR A 66 10.39 -29.33 -14.99
C THR A 66 10.69 -29.18 -13.50
N GLY A 67 11.97 -28.99 -13.14
CA GLY A 67 12.35 -28.73 -11.75
C GLY A 67 11.77 -27.41 -11.22
N LYS A 68 11.93 -27.14 -9.92
CA LYS A 68 11.40 -25.92 -9.27
C LYS A 68 11.81 -24.61 -9.94
N ASP A 69 12.96 -24.56 -10.59
CA ASP A 69 13.45 -23.37 -11.31
C ASP A 69 12.66 -23.05 -12.58
N ALA A 70 11.77 -23.95 -13.01
CA ALA A 70 10.86 -23.77 -14.12
C ALA A 70 9.38 -23.77 -13.68
N ASP A 71 9.10 -23.67 -12.37
CA ASP A 71 7.74 -23.45 -11.86
C ASP A 71 7.29 -22.03 -12.25
N PRO A 72 6.27 -21.88 -13.12
CA PRO A 72 5.83 -20.58 -13.61
C PRO A 72 5.33 -19.63 -12.50
N VAL A 73 4.78 -20.18 -11.42
CA VAL A 73 4.30 -19.37 -10.29
C VAL A 73 5.47 -18.83 -9.49
N ILE A 74 6.50 -19.65 -9.25
CA ILE A 74 7.72 -19.22 -8.57
C ILE A 74 8.47 -18.19 -9.41
N MET A 75 8.54 -18.38 -10.74
CA MET A 75 9.14 -17.40 -11.65
C MET A 75 8.41 -16.05 -11.59
N LYS A 76 7.07 -16.05 -11.69
CA LYS A 76 6.27 -14.83 -11.60
C LYS A 76 6.42 -14.15 -10.24
N ALA A 77 6.42 -14.92 -9.15
CA ALA A 77 6.63 -14.40 -7.80
C ALA A 77 7.99 -13.72 -7.64
N ARG A 78 9.04 -14.33 -8.21
CA ARG A 78 10.40 -13.77 -8.25
C ARG A 78 10.44 -12.45 -9.01
N GLU A 79 9.88 -12.40 -10.22
CA GLU A 79 9.86 -11.18 -11.05
C GLU A 79 9.16 -10.02 -10.34
N ILE A 80 8.02 -10.28 -9.66
CA ILE A 80 7.30 -9.26 -8.88
C ILE A 80 8.20 -8.68 -7.79
N LEU A 81 8.88 -9.54 -7.02
CA LEU A 81 9.71 -9.10 -5.91
C LEU A 81 11.01 -8.45 -6.38
N GLU A 82 11.62 -8.91 -7.47
CA GLU A 82 12.81 -8.28 -8.06
C GLU A 82 12.48 -6.89 -8.59
N ALA A 83 11.37 -6.72 -9.30
CA ALA A 83 10.89 -5.41 -9.74
C ALA A 83 10.59 -4.50 -8.55
N THR A 84 9.96 -5.04 -7.49
CA THR A 84 9.67 -4.29 -6.27
C THR A 84 10.94 -3.85 -5.53
N LYS A 85 11.95 -4.73 -5.46
CA LYS A 85 13.25 -4.41 -4.86
C LYS A 85 13.96 -3.32 -5.66
N LEU A 86 14.00 -3.46 -6.99
CA LEU A 86 14.61 -2.49 -7.90
C LEU A 86 13.97 -1.11 -7.75
N GLU A 87 12.64 -1.06 -7.64
CA GLU A 87 11.90 0.17 -7.39
C GLU A 87 12.32 0.84 -6.09
N LEU A 88 12.41 0.10 -4.97
CA LEU A 88 12.85 0.68 -3.70
C LEU A 88 14.30 1.16 -3.74
N GLU A 89 15.18 0.45 -4.45
CA GLU A 89 16.59 0.84 -4.63
C GLU A 89 16.72 2.17 -5.37
N HIS A 90 15.86 2.44 -6.35
CA HIS A 90 15.98 3.60 -7.23
C HIS A 90 15.07 4.78 -6.85
N LEU A 91 13.87 4.49 -6.35
CA LEU A 91 12.83 5.49 -6.06
C LEU A 91 12.63 5.71 -4.55
N GLY A 92 13.17 4.83 -3.71
CA GLY A 92 13.00 4.88 -2.26
C GLY A 92 11.64 4.38 -1.78
N ILE A 93 11.38 4.50 -0.47
CA ILE A 93 10.11 4.08 0.14
C ILE A 93 9.01 5.02 -0.36
N PRO A 94 7.85 4.50 -0.81
CA PRO A 94 6.70 5.33 -1.12
C PRO A 94 6.37 6.23 0.07
N LYS A 95 6.30 7.53 -0.13
CA LYS A 95 5.87 8.45 0.91
C LYS A 95 4.38 8.26 1.16
N GLN A 96 4.02 7.43 2.15
CA GLN A 96 2.64 7.42 2.68
C GLN A 96 2.21 8.78 3.26
N GLU A 97 3.13 9.74 3.38
CA GLU A 97 2.84 11.11 3.79
C GLU A 97 2.00 11.89 2.75
N ASP A 98 1.91 11.47 1.49
CA ASP A 98 1.24 12.27 0.46
C ASP A 98 -0.28 12.34 0.61
N GLU A 99 -0.97 11.32 1.11
CA GLU A 99 -2.45 11.41 1.22
C GLU A 99 -2.88 12.39 2.32
N ASN A 100 -2.26 12.34 3.49
CA ASN A 100 -2.57 13.29 4.55
C ASN A 100 -2.09 14.71 4.19
N LEU A 101 -0.92 14.85 3.57
CA LEU A 101 -0.46 16.15 3.09
C LEU A 101 -1.37 16.70 1.99
N LYS A 102 -1.86 15.86 1.07
CA LYS A 102 -2.86 16.21 0.04
C LYS A 102 -4.17 16.64 0.68
N ILE A 103 -4.68 15.92 1.68
CA ILE A 103 -5.89 16.35 2.41
C ILE A 103 -5.68 17.71 3.07
N TRP A 104 -4.55 17.91 3.75
CA TRP A 104 -4.24 19.19 4.40
C TRP A 104 -4.07 20.34 3.40
N SER A 105 -3.42 20.11 2.25
CA SER A 105 -3.29 21.15 1.22
C SER A 105 -4.64 21.54 0.63
N LEU A 106 -5.51 20.56 0.38
CA LEU A 106 -6.87 20.79 -0.12
C LEU A 106 -7.72 21.59 0.88
N LEU A 107 -7.59 21.29 2.17
CA LEU A 107 -8.25 22.06 3.23
C LEU A 107 -7.67 23.47 3.34
N GLU A 108 -6.36 23.64 3.23
CA GLU A 108 -5.70 24.96 3.30
C GLU A 108 -6.04 25.88 2.11
N GLU A 109 -6.41 25.32 0.96
CA GLU A 109 -6.91 26.09 -0.20
C GLU A 109 -8.33 26.65 0.00
N GLU A 110 -9.19 25.90 0.69
CA GLU A 110 -10.64 26.20 0.79
C GLU A 110 -11.06 26.76 2.16
N MET A 111 -10.22 26.62 3.18
CA MET A 111 -10.48 27.08 4.54
C MET A 111 -9.60 28.26 4.91
N THR A 112 -10.09 29.11 5.80
CA THR A 112 -9.27 30.20 6.34
C THR A 112 -8.17 29.65 7.24
N GLY A 113 -7.02 30.34 7.29
CA GLY A 113 -5.93 29.97 8.21
C GLY A 113 -6.34 29.92 9.68
N LYS A 114 -7.40 30.64 10.08
CA LYS A 114 -7.99 30.53 11.43
C LYS A 114 -8.64 29.16 11.64
N GLN A 115 -9.48 28.71 10.73
CA GLN A 115 -10.16 27.41 10.82
C GLN A 115 -9.14 26.26 10.80
N ILE A 116 -8.10 26.36 9.99
CA ILE A 116 -7.01 25.37 9.95
C ILE A 116 -6.27 25.27 11.29
N ARG A 117 -5.95 26.41 11.91
CA ARG A 117 -5.31 26.44 13.24
C ARG A 117 -6.22 25.82 14.30
N GLU A 118 -7.50 26.15 14.28
CA GLU A 118 -8.48 25.63 15.23
C GLU A 118 -8.61 24.10 15.13
N ILE A 119 -8.65 23.54 13.91
CA ILE A 119 -8.64 22.07 13.72
C ILE A 119 -7.33 21.47 14.25
N LYS A 120 -6.17 22.07 13.94
CA LYS A 120 -4.85 21.58 14.42
C LYS A 120 -4.78 21.60 15.95
N GLU A 121 -5.31 22.63 16.61
CA GLU A 121 -5.40 22.74 18.07
C GLU A 121 -6.31 21.66 18.67
N VAL A 122 -7.49 21.43 18.07
CA VAL A 122 -8.40 20.36 18.51
C VAL A 122 -7.73 18.99 18.38
N LEU A 123 -7.04 18.72 17.27
CA LEU A 123 -6.32 17.46 17.06
C LEU A 123 -5.21 17.22 18.09
N GLN A 124 -4.49 18.26 18.48
CA GLN A 124 -3.41 18.20 19.47
C GLN A 124 -3.89 18.16 20.93
N SER A 125 -5.14 18.51 21.19
CA SER A 125 -5.72 18.49 22.54
C SER A 125 -5.83 17.06 23.12
N ALA A 126 -6.06 16.92 24.42
CA ALA A 126 -6.38 15.62 25.04
C ALA A 126 -7.90 15.33 25.05
N ASP A 127 -8.68 16.11 24.31
CA ASP A 127 -10.14 16.03 24.31
C ASP A 127 -10.64 14.69 23.75
N LYS A 128 -11.74 14.16 24.31
CA LYS A 128 -12.39 12.94 23.81
C LYS A 128 -13.42 13.25 22.72
N GLU A 129 -13.89 14.49 22.64
CA GLU A 129 -14.92 14.96 21.70
C GLU A 129 -14.32 15.66 20.47
N LYS A 130 -13.06 15.36 20.13
CA LYS A 130 -12.36 15.97 18.97
C LYS A 130 -13.16 15.88 17.68
N MET A 131 -13.79 14.73 17.44
CA MET A 131 -14.57 14.49 16.23
C MET A 131 -15.75 15.47 16.13
N GLU A 132 -16.49 15.67 17.22
CA GLU A 132 -17.64 16.58 17.24
C GLU A 132 -17.21 18.05 17.08
N LYS A 133 -16.11 18.44 17.72
CA LYS A 133 -15.54 19.79 17.57
C LYS A 133 -15.08 20.07 16.13
N ILE A 134 -14.37 19.13 15.51
CA ILE A 134 -13.95 19.25 14.12
C ILE A 134 -15.17 19.27 13.20
N ALA A 135 -16.16 18.40 13.43
CA ALA A 135 -17.39 18.39 12.66
C ALA A 135 -18.14 19.72 12.73
N ASN A 136 -18.19 20.38 13.89
CA ASN A 136 -18.77 21.71 14.04
C ASN A 136 -18.00 22.79 13.29
N ILE A 137 -16.66 22.75 13.27
CA ILE A 137 -15.84 23.66 12.46
C ILE A 137 -16.15 23.47 10.97
N LEU A 138 -16.24 22.22 10.52
CA LEU A 138 -16.56 21.90 9.13
C LEU A 138 -17.99 22.27 8.76
N TYR A 139 -18.98 22.06 9.66
CA TYR A 139 -20.38 22.39 9.43
C TYR A 139 -20.60 23.89 9.21
N ASN A 140 -19.73 24.73 9.79
CA ASN A 140 -19.76 26.17 9.64
C ASN A 140 -19.06 26.67 8.36
N LEU A 141 -18.50 25.77 7.53
CA LEU A 141 -18.02 26.13 6.20
C LEU A 141 -19.17 26.44 5.26
N GLU A 142 -18.92 27.34 4.30
CA GLU A 142 -19.86 27.59 3.21
C GLU A 142 -20.08 26.30 2.42
N LYS A 143 -21.34 26.05 2.03
CA LYS A 143 -21.71 24.81 1.31
C LYS A 143 -20.92 24.63 0.02
N GLU A 144 -20.60 25.73 -0.65
CA GLU A 144 -19.80 25.76 -1.87
C GLU A 144 -18.36 25.31 -1.62
N SER A 145 -17.67 25.87 -0.62
CA SER A 145 -16.33 25.43 -0.22
C SER A 145 -16.31 23.96 0.19
N MET A 146 -17.31 23.50 0.95
CA MET A 146 -17.41 22.09 1.35
C MET A 146 -17.58 21.17 0.14
N ALA A 147 -18.44 21.55 -0.81
CA ALA A 147 -18.63 20.78 -2.04
C ALA A 147 -17.34 20.71 -2.89
N VAL A 148 -16.58 21.80 -2.96
CA VAL A 148 -15.30 21.86 -3.68
C VAL A 148 -14.25 20.97 -3.01
N VAL A 149 -14.09 21.02 -1.69
CA VAL A 149 -13.18 20.13 -0.94
C VAL A 149 -13.52 18.67 -1.22
N LEU A 150 -14.81 18.30 -1.09
CA LEU A 150 -15.27 16.93 -1.35
C LEU A 150 -15.03 16.50 -2.79
N ALA A 151 -15.26 17.38 -3.77
CA ALA A 151 -14.96 17.10 -5.18
C ALA A 151 -13.45 16.87 -5.40
N LYS A 152 -12.58 17.72 -4.84
CA LYS A 152 -11.12 17.58 -4.95
C LYS A 152 -10.59 16.31 -4.29
N LEU A 153 -11.23 15.84 -3.20
CA LEU A 153 -10.89 14.55 -2.56
C LEU A 153 -11.25 13.33 -3.41
N LEU A 154 -12.28 13.44 -4.26
CA LEU A 154 -12.70 12.36 -5.17
C LEU A 154 -11.92 12.34 -6.49
N LEU A 155 -11.17 13.39 -6.79
CA LEU A 155 -10.33 13.46 -7.99
C LEU A 155 -8.97 12.76 -7.74
N PRO A 156 -8.58 11.79 -8.60
CA PRO A 156 -7.34 11.02 -8.44
C PRO A 156 -6.08 11.91 -8.52
#